data_AF-A0A1M3HGX9-F1
#
_entry.id   AF-A0A1M3HGX9-F1
#
_cell.length_a   1.000
_cell.length_b   1.000
_cell.length_c   1.000
_cell.angle_alpha   90.00
_cell.angle_beta   90.00
_cell.angle_gamma   90.00
#
_symmetry.space_group_name_H-M   'P 1'
#
loop_
_entity.id
_entity.type
_entity.pdbx_description
1 polymer ?
#
loop_
_entity_poly.entity_id
_entity_poly.type
_entity_poly.pdbx_seq_one_letter_code
_entity_poly.pdbx_strand_id
1 'polypeptide(L)'
;MVDKERRKRLAYHMRQLSVGTISNDGFESDILDDVSHGWLPEHYYRSTYAKTDDPVIVPILEVCWGLYDDTRNHKLKGPDQLSAESLKVIARCILFLHTELEYEWPAFDTESPIFSFSLVDFLVCLLTLGQNFRKERKAQLIAYEAFKETGDFDYWLFFRKSDYDNRLTYISYHFTVRE
;
A
#
# COMPACT_ATOMS: atom_id res chain seq x y z
N MET A 1 7.98 -14.81 1.16
CA MET A 1 9.33 -14.71 0.60
C MET A 1 9.60 -13.27 0.17
N VAL A 2 10.71 -12.71 0.63
CA VAL A 2 11.09 -11.31 0.40
C VAL A 2 11.77 -11.13 -0.96
N ASP A 3 11.26 -10.21 -1.78
CA ASP A 3 11.87 -9.77 -3.04
C ASP A 3 12.62 -8.44 -2.84
N LYS A 4 13.90 -8.55 -2.51
CA LYS A 4 14.76 -7.38 -2.19
C LYS A 4 14.89 -6.40 -3.36
N GLU A 5 14.81 -6.88 -4.60
CA GLU A 5 15.01 -6.03 -5.78
C GLU A 5 13.74 -5.22 -6.06
N ARG A 6 12.56 -5.86 -6.05
CA ARG A 6 11.28 -5.17 -6.18
C ARG A 6 11.07 -4.17 -5.06
N ARG A 7 11.39 -4.53 -3.81
CA ARG A 7 11.28 -3.60 -2.68
C ARG A 7 12.14 -2.35 -2.84
N LYS A 8 13.38 -2.50 -3.35
CA LYS A 8 14.28 -1.36 -3.62
C LYS A 8 13.74 -0.45 -4.71
N ARG A 9 13.23 -1.02 -5.82
CA ARG A 9 12.63 -0.26 -6.92
C ARG A 9 11.39 0.49 -6.46
N LEU A 10 10.50 -0.17 -5.74
CA LEU A 10 9.32 0.45 -5.14
C LEU A 10 9.70 1.60 -4.19
N ALA A 11 10.66 1.38 -3.29
CA ALA A 11 11.12 2.42 -2.37
C ALA A 11 11.73 3.64 -3.09
N TYR A 12 12.43 3.41 -4.21
CA TYR A 12 12.96 4.47 -5.06
C TYR A 12 11.82 5.30 -5.69
N HIS A 13 10.86 4.64 -6.32
CA HIS A 13 9.72 5.30 -6.98
C HIS A 13 8.82 6.05 -5.99
N MET A 14 8.55 5.46 -4.82
CA MET A 14 7.83 6.12 -3.73
C MET A 14 8.53 7.40 -3.26
N ARG A 15 9.87 7.38 -3.20
CA ARG A 15 10.63 8.58 -2.85
C ARG A 15 10.46 9.66 -3.92
N GLN A 16 10.57 9.32 -5.21
CA GLN A 16 10.39 10.27 -6.30
C GLN A 16 8.98 10.87 -6.34
N LEU A 17 7.96 10.05 -6.12
CA LEU A 17 6.56 10.47 -6.06
C LEU A 17 6.32 11.42 -4.88
N SER A 18 6.73 11.03 -3.67
CA SER A 18 6.46 11.80 -2.44
C SER A 18 7.12 13.18 -2.40
N VAL A 19 8.28 13.35 -3.05
CA VAL A 19 8.91 14.66 -3.21
C VAL A 19 8.47 15.39 -4.48
N GLY A 20 7.53 14.83 -5.24
CA GLY A 20 7.00 15.37 -6.50
C GLY A 20 8.07 15.58 -7.58
N THR A 21 9.06 14.70 -7.69
CA THR A 21 9.99 14.67 -8.83
C THR A 21 9.27 14.18 -10.08
N ILE A 22 8.55 13.06 -9.93
CA ILE A 22 7.70 12.45 -10.96
C ILE A 22 6.22 12.82 -10.72
N SER A 23 5.38 12.62 -11.74
CA SER A 23 3.92 12.72 -11.61
C SER A 23 3.31 11.39 -11.20
N ASN A 24 2.02 11.38 -10.84
CA ASN A 24 1.26 10.15 -10.61
C ASN A 24 1.28 9.22 -11.84
N ASP A 25 1.00 9.71 -13.04
CA ASP A 25 1.07 8.88 -14.26
C ASP A 25 2.49 8.34 -14.51
N GLY A 26 3.53 9.15 -14.23
CA GLY A 26 4.93 8.73 -14.35
C GLY A 26 5.27 7.64 -13.35
N PHE A 27 4.80 7.78 -12.10
CA PHE A 27 4.94 6.75 -11.08
C PHE A 27 4.24 5.45 -11.49
N GLU A 28 3.00 5.53 -11.98
CA GLU A 28 2.26 4.34 -12.44
C GLU A 28 2.97 3.63 -13.59
N SER A 29 3.51 4.39 -14.54
CA SER A 29 4.33 3.84 -15.63
C SER A 29 5.60 3.15 -15.10
N ASP A 30 6.32 3.80 -14.18
CA ASP A 30 7.56 3.27 -13.61
C ASP A 30 7.28 1.99 -12.78
N ILE A 31 6.19 1.96 -12.00
CA ILE A 31 5.76 0.80 -11.24
C ILE A 31 5.38 -0.36 -12.18
N LEU A 32 4.68 -0.08 -13.29
CA LEU A 32 4.27 -1.07 -14.29
C LEU A 32 5.46 -1.75 -15.00
N ASP A 33 6.60 -1.10 -15.07
CA ASP A 33 7.80 -1.69 -15.69
C ASP A 33 8.69 -2.38 -14.64
N ASP A 34 8.88 -1.72 -13.49
CA ASP A 34 9.89 -2.11 -12.51
C ASP A 34 9.39 -3.00 -11.37
N VAL A 35 8.09 -2.96 -11.04
CA VAL A 35 7.53 -3.52 -9.80
C VAL A 35 6.37 -4.48 -10.04
N SER A 36 5.42 -4.13 -10.91
CA SER A 36 4.30 -4.95 -11.38
C SER A 36 4.43 -5.23 -12.87
N HIS A 37 3.77 -6.25 -13.44
CA HIS A 37 3.73 -6.46 -14.91
C HIS A 37 2.30 -6.50 -15.42
N GLY A 38 1.46 -5.59 -14.90
CA GLY A 38 0.16 -5.39 -15.49
C GLY A 38 -0.65 -4.27 -14.87
N TRP A 39 -1.72 -3.96 -15.59
CA TRP A 39 -2.66 -2.89 -15.30
C TRP A 39 -3.92 -3.57 -14.77
N LEU A 40 -4.39 -3.17 -13.58
CA LEU A 40 -5.52 -3.71 -12.77
C LEU A 40 -5.09 -4.55 -11.54
N PRO A 41 -5.90 -4.56 -10.44
CA PRO A 41 -5.58 -5.21 -9.16
C PRO A 41 -5.09 -6.66 -9.30
N GLU A 42 -5.66 -7.39 -10.25
CA GLU A 42 -5.35 -8.80 -10.53
C GLU A 42 -4.04 -9.04 -11.29
N HIS A 43 -3.35 -7.99 -11.76
CA HIS A 43 -2.15 -8.11 -12.58
C HIS A 43 -0.87 -7.54 -11.94
N TYR A 44 -0.97 -6.99 -10.72
CA TYR A 44 0.22 -6.62 -9.92
C TYR A 44 1.11 -7.83 -9.53
N TYR A 45 0.61 -9.06 -9.70
CA TYR A 45 1.19 -10.27 -9.11
C TYR A 45 2.44 -10.83 -9.74
N ARG A 46 2.86 -10.36 -10.92
CA ARG A 46 4.02 -10.99 -11.58
C ARG A 46 4.94 -9.93 -12.09
N SER A 47 6.20 -9.99 -11.66
CA SER A 47 7.27 -9.44 -12.47
C SER A 47 7.89 -10.46 -13.38
N THR A 48 8.18 -10.12 -14.64
CA THR A 48 8.88 -11.04 -15.56
C THR A 48 10.25 -11.45 -15.03
N TYR A 49 10.78 -10.72 -14.05
CA TYR A 49 12.04 -11.00 -13.35
C TYR A 49 11.85 -11.51 -11.92
N ALA A 50 10.66 -11.39 -11.34
CA ALA A 50 10.39 -11.76 -9.95
C ALA A 50 10.24 -13.26 -9.79
N LYS A 51 11.06 -13.85 -8.92
CA LYS A 51 11.04 -15.29 -8.64
C LYS A 51 9.93 -15.68 -7.66
N THR A 52 9.45 -14.74 -6.87
CA THR A 52 8.37 -14.93 -5.90
C THR A 52 7.52 -13.69 -5.75
N ASP A 53 6.28 -13.91 -5.32
CA ASP A 53 5.39 -12.82 -4.98
C ASP A 53 5.63 -12.38 -3.53
N ASP A 54 6.03 -11.12 -3.35
CA ASP A 54 6.32 -10.54 -2.05
C ASP A 54 5.04 -9.84 -1.55
N PRO A 55 4.38 -10.36 -0.50
CA PRO A 55 3.05 -9.92 -0.12
C PRO A 55 2.98 -8.47 0.38
N VAL A 56 4.12 -7.82 0.67
CA VAL A 56 4.15 -6.40 1.06
C VAL A 56 3.86 -5.46 -0.12
N ILE A 57 4.08 -5.90 -1.36
CA ILE A 57 4.06 -5.01 -2.52
C ILE A 57 2.65 -4.44 -2.75
N VAL A 58 1.63 -5.30 -2.71
CA VAL A 58 0.23 -4.90 -2.98
C VAL A 58 -0.28 -3.87 -1.96
N PRO A 59 -0.20 -4.10 -0.63
CA PRO A 59 -0.68 -3.11 0.33
C PRO A 59 0.03 -1.76 0.22
N ILE A 60 1.31 -1.75 -0.14
CA ILE A 60 2.05 -0.49 -0.34
C ILE A 60 1.61 0.24 -1.60
N LEU A 61 1.33 -0.47 -2.69
CA LEU A 61 0.80 0.13 -3.91
C LEU A 61 -0.61 0.71 -3.71
N GLU A 62 -1.48 0.01 -2.97
CA GLU A 62 -2.79 0.53 -2.56
C GLU A 62 -2.66 1.85 -1.77
N VAL A 63 -1.70 1.91 -0.84
CA VAL A 63 -1.40 3.15 -0.11
C VAL A 63 -0.94 4.25 -1.06
N CYS A 64 -0.10 3.93 -2.06
CA CYS A 64 0.39 4.91 -3.03
C CYS A 64 -0.73 5.46 -3.91
N TRP A 65 -1.65 4.60 -4.36
CA TRP A 65 -2.80 5.00 -5.18
C TRP A 65 -3.70 5.98 -4.43
N GLY A 66 -3.89 5.78 -3.13
CA GLY A 66 -4.63 6.72 -2.27
C GLY A 66 -3.95 8.07 -2.01
N LEU A 67 -2.74 8.33 -2.53
CA LEU A 67 -2.02 9.59 -2.31
C LEU A 67 -2.35 10.68 -3.33
N TYR A 68 -2.95 10.33 -4.47
CA TYR A 68 -3.15 11.25 -5.58
C TYR A 68 -4.53 11.09 -6.21
N ASP A 69 -4.92 12.10 -6.99
CA ASP A 69 -6.11 12.11 -7.83
C ASP A 69 -5.83 11.40 -9.17
N ASP A 70 -6.41 10.22 -9.38
CA ASP A 70 -6.22 9.41 -10.59
C ASP A 70 -6.94 9.97 -11.83
N THR A 71 -7.79 11.00 -11.67
CA THR A 71 -8.54 11.61 -12.78
C THR A 71 -7.71 12.61 -13.59
N ARG A 72 -6.51 12.97 -13.12
CA ARG A 72 -5.61 13.91 -13.80
C ARG A 72 -4.14 13.64 -13.52
N ASN A 73 -3.29 13.99 -14.48
CA ASN A 73 -1.85 13.93 -14.32
C ASN A 73 -1.31 15.14 -13.53
N HIS A 74 -0.61 14.90 -12.42
CA HIS A 74 -0.04 15.94 -11.58
C HIS A 74 1.11 15.42 -10.69
N LYS A 75 1.87 16.35 -10.08
CA LYS A 75 2.94 16.03 -9.12
C LYS A 75 2.47 16.38 -7.71
N LEU A 76 2.96 15.65 -6.71
CA LEU A 76 2.63 15.88 -5.29
C LEU A 76 3.34 17.12 -4.71
N LYS A 77 3.02 18.30 -5.25
CA LYS A 77 3.58 19.60 -4.91
C LYS A 77 2.52 20.69 -4.93
N GLY A 78 2.77 21.76 -4.18
CA GLY A 78 1.87 22.92 -4.14
C GLY A 78 0.48 22.49 -3.62
N PRO A 79 -0.60 22.69 -4.39
CA PRO A 79 -1.94 22.27 -3.98
C PRO A 79 -2.07 20.76 -3.73
N ASP A 80 -1.25 19.95 -4.41
CA ASP A 80 -1.29 18.48 -4.35
C ASP A 80 -0.24 17.92 -3.38
N GLN A 81 0.35 18.76 -2.53
CA GLN A 81 1.39 18.34 -1.60
C GLN A 81 0.84 17.37 -0.55
N LEU A 82 1.62 16.33 -0.27
CA LEU A 82 1.31 15.38 0.80
C LEU A 82 1.22 16.05 2.17
N SER A 83 0.25 15.61 2.97
CA SER A 83 0.15 15.96 4.38
C SER A 83 1.34 15.40 5.17
N ALA A 84 1.62 16.00 6.34
CA ALA A 84 2.65 15.49 7.24
C ALA A 84 2.39 14.04 7.69
N GLU A 85 1.12 13.66 7.86
CA GLU A 85 0.74 12.29 8.22
C GLU A 85 0.97 11.32 7.06
N SER A 86 0.58 11.69 5.84
CA SER A 86 0.86 10.91 4.64
C SER A 86 2.37 10.70 4.45
N LEU A 87 3.17 11.74 4.67
CA LEU A 87 4.64 11.65 4.61
C LEU A 87 5.21 10.67 5.65
N LYS A 88 4.67 10.65 6.88
CA LYS A 88 5.09 9.67 7.91
C LYS A 88 4.78 8.24 7.48
N VAL A 89 3.59 8.01 6.90
CA VAL A 89 3.21 6.68 6.37
C VAL A 89 4.18 6.26 5.27
N ILE A 90 4.45 7.14 4.31
CA ILE A 90 5.39 6.83 3.21
C ILE A 90 6.81 6.60 3.69
N ALA A 91 7.28 7.39 4.66
CA ALA A 91 8.58 7.18 5.27
C ALA A 91 8.67 5.81 5.95
N ARG A 92 7.62 5.37 6.65
CA ARG A 92 7.54 4.03 7.25
C ARG A 92 7.48 2.91 6.20
N CYS A 93 6.76 3.10 5.10
CA CYS A 93 6.77 2.16 3.98
C CYS A 93 8.17 1.98 3.39
N ILE A 94 8.83 3.09 3.06
CA ILE A 94 10.20 3.08 2.55
C ILE A 94 11.15 2.42 3.57
N LEU A 95 10.98 2.71 4.86
CA LEU A 95 11.75 2.09 5.93
C LEU A 95 11.60 0.57 5.95
N PHE A 96 10.37 0.06 5.88
CA PHE A 96 10.06 -1.36 5.85
C PHE A 96 10.61 -2.05 4.59
N LEU A 97 10.48 -1.42 3.42
CA LEU A 97 10.99 -1.95 2.15
C LEU A 97 12.50 -2.16 2.16
N HIS A 98 13.24 -1.42 2.98
CA HIS A 98 14.68 -1.63 3.18
C HIS A 98 15.03 -2.72 4.20
N THR A 99 14.04 -3.42 4.76
CA THR A 99 14.24 -4.55 5.67
C THR A 99 14.15 -5.89 4.95
N GLU A 100 14.62 -6.94 5.62
CA GLU A 100 14.45 -8.33 5.19
C GLU A 100 13.30 -9.04 5.93
N LEU A 101 12.44 -8.27 6.61
CA LEU A 101 11.29 -8.82 7.32
C LEU A 101 10.23 -9.30 6.32
N GLU A 102 9.66 -10.47 6.61
CA GLU A 102 8.47 -10.93 5.88
C GLU A 102 7.26 -10.08 6.28
N TYR A 103 6.31 -9.92 5.38
CA TYR A 103 5.06 -9.26 5.69
C TYR A 103 4.12 -10.27 6.36
N GLU A 104 3.76 -9.98 7.61
CA GLU A 104 3.03 -10.91 8.49
C GLU A 104 1.54 -10.55 8.65
N TRP A 105 1.14 -9.35 8.23
CA TRP A 105 -0.27 -8.96 8.30
C TRP A 105 -1.11 -9.89 7.41
N PRO A 106 -2.29 -10.32 7.89
CA PRO A 106 -3.16 -11.15 7.08
C PRO A 106 -3.63 -10.39 5.84
N ALA A 107 -3.90 -11.12 4.75
CA ALA A 107 -4.55 -10.53 3.61
C ALA A 107 -5.90 -9.93 4.05
N PHE A 108 -6.12 -8.66 3.76
CA PHE A 108 -7.37 -7.98 4.03
C PHE A 108 -7.95 -7.54 2.69
N ASP A 109 -9.17 -7.99 2.41
CA ASP A 109 -9.88 -7.60 1.20
C ASP A 109 -10.36 -6.15 1.36
N THR A 110 -9.64 -5.22 0.73
CA THR A 110 -9.95 -3.79 0.70
C THR A 110 -10.95 -3.44 -0.39
N GLU A 111 -11.38 -4.40 -1.22
CA GLU A 111 -12.34 -4.13 -2.27
C GLU A 111 -13.68 -3.69 -1.66
N SER A 112 -14.07 -2.46 -1.99
CA SER A 112 -15.42 -2.00 -1.68
C SER A 112 -16.41 -2.88 -2.45
N PRO A 113 -17.49 -3.38 -1.81
CA PRO A 113 -18.50 -4.18 -2.50
C PRO A 113 -19.15 -3.42 -3.68
N ILE A 114 -18.97 -2.09 -3.74
CA ILE A 114 -19.46 -1.23 -4.82
C ILE A 114 -18.66 -1.41 -6.12
N PHE A 115 -17.37 -1.71 -6.05
CA PHE A 115 -16.52 -1.85 -7.25
C PHE A 115 -16.61 -3.25 -7.88
N SER A 116 -17.02 -4.25 -7.10
CA SER A 116 -17.30 -5.62 -7.55
C SER A 116 -18.79 -5.89 -7.84
N PHE A 117 -19.61 -4.83 -7.88
CA PHE A 117 -21.06 -4.93 -7.92
C PHE A 117 -21.57 -5.52 -9.25
N SER A 118 -22.01 -6.77 -9.21
CA SER A 118 -22.62 -7.41 -10.38
C SER A 118 -24.06 -6.92 -10.58
N LEU A 119 -24.62 -7.19 -11.77
CA LEU A 119 -26.05 -6.94 -12.03
C LEU A 119 -26.96 -7.71 -11.05
N VAL A 120 -26.51 -8.86 -10.54
CA VAL A 120 -27.24 -9.62 -9.52
C VAL A 120 -27.22 -8.89 -8.18
N ASP A 121 -26.09 -8.34 -7.77
CA ASP A 121 -25.95 -7.57 -6.53
C ASP A 121 -26.78 -6.29 -6.57
N PHE A 122 -26.90 -5.68 -7.75
CA PHE A 122 -27.81 -4.56 -7.97
C PHE A 122 -29.28 -4.94 -7.76
N LEU A 123 -29.72 -6.06 -8.33
CA LEU A 123 -31.08 -6.56 -8.12
C LEU A 123 -31.34 -6.95 -6.66
N VAL A 124 -30.39 -7.62 -6.00
CA VAL A 124 -30.47 -7.98 -4.59
C VAL A 124 -30.50 -6.74 -3.71
N CYS A 125 -29.68 -5.73 -4.00
CA CYS A 125 -29.69 -4.46 -3.29
C CYS A 125 -31.05 -3.76 -3.45
N LEU A 126 -31.62 -3.73 -4.65
CA LEU A 126 -32.92 -3.14 -4.90
C LEU A 126 -34.05 -3.90 -4.19
N LEU A 127 -34.06 -5.24 -4.28
CA LEU A 127 -35.04 -6.11 -3.63
C LEU A 127 -34.96 -6.07 -2.11
N THR A 128 -33.77 -5.86 -1.55
CA THR A 128 -33.54 -5.75 -0.10
C THR A 128 -33.55 -4.30 0.40
N LEU A 129 -33.90 -3.32 -0.43
CA LEU A 129 -33.87 -1.88 -0.09
C LEU A 129 -32.51 -1.44 0.49
N GLY A 130 -31.42 -2.01 -0.03
CA GLY A 130 -30.05 -1.77 0.42
C GLY A 130 -29.70 -2.38 1.78
N GLN A 131 -30.57 -3.19 2.40
CA GLN A 131 -30.27 -3.85 3.66
C GLN A 131 -29.12 -4.85 3.55
N ASN A 132 -29.05 -5.60 2.43
CA ASN A 132 -27.93 -6.52 2.19
C ASN A 132 -26.60 -5.77 2.19
N PHE A 133 -26.55 -4.67 1.42
CA PHE A 133 -25.37 -3.81 1.34
C PHE A 133 -24.98 -3.17 2.68
N ARG A 134 -25.96 -2.78 3.51
CA ARG A 134 -25.68 -2.29 4.88
C ARG A 134 -25.09 -3.38 5.77
N LYS A 135 -25.56 -4.62 5.63
CA LYS A 135 -25.05 -5.78 6.39
C LYS A 135 -23.61 -6.10 5.99
N GLU A 136 -23.31 -6.13 4.70
CA GLU A 136 -21.96 -6.36 4.18
C GLU A 136 -20.99 -5.27 4.64
N ARG A 137 -21.36 -3.99 4.51
CA ARG A 137 -20.55 -2.89 5.05
C ARG A 137 -20.30 -3.02 6.55
N LYS A 138 -21.31 -3.43 7.33
CA LYS A 138 -21.13 -3.67 8.76
C LYS A 138 -20.17 -4.83 9.02
N ALA A 139 -20.25 -5.91 8.25
CA ALA A 139 -19.34 -7.04 8.35
C ALA A 139 -17.90 -6.64 8.00
N GLN A 140 -17.69 -5.84 6.95
CA GLN A 140 -16.39 -5.29 6.58
C GLN A 140 -15.80 -4.40 7.67
N LEU A 141 -16.62 -3.53 8.28
CA LEU A 141 -16.17 -2.71 9.42
C LEU A 141 -15.71 -3.59 10.60
N ILE A 142 -16.47 -4.63 10.94
CA ILE A 142 -16.09 -5.56 12.01
C ILE A 142 -14.79 -6.30 11.66
N ALA A 143 -14.66 -6.76 10.41
CA ALA A 143 -13.44 -7.42 9.93
C ALA A 143 -12.23 -6.46 9.97
N TYR A 144 -12.42 -5.19 9.63
CA TYR A 144 -11.38 -4.17 9.70
C TYR A 144 -10.96 -3.86 11.14
N GLU A 145 -11.91 -3.78 12.07
CA GLU A 145 -11.60 -3.65 13.50
C GLU A 145 -10.79 -4.86 14.00
N ALA A 146 -11.23 -6.08 13.69
CA ALA A 146 -10.50 -7.29 14.04
C ALA A 146 -9.11 -7.35 13.39
N PHE A 147 -8.97 -6.88 12.15
CA PHE A 147 -7.69 -6.77 11.44
C PHE A 147 -6.72 -5.86 12.21
N LYS A 148 -7.18 -4.68 12.65
CA LYS A 148 -6.36 -3.74 13.44
C LYS A 148 -5.88 -4.34 14.76
N GLU A 149 -6.65 -5.25 15.35
CA GLU A 149 -6.28 -5.93 16.60
C GLU A 149 -5.24 -7.05 16.42
N THR A 150 -4.94 -7.47 15.18
CA THR A 150 -3.98 -8.58 14.93
C THR A 150 -2.52 -8.22 15.19
N GLY A 151 -2.16 -6.93 15.08
CA GLY A 151 -0.80 -6.44 15.23
C GLY A 151 -0.79 -5.00 15.69
N ASP A 152 0.40 -4.38 15.72
CA ASP A 152 0.52 -2.99 16.13
C ASP A 152 0.16 -2.04 14.98
N PHE A 153 -1.13 -1.75 14.84
CA PHE A 153 -1.67 -1.01 13.69
C PHE A 153 -1.11 0.41 13.55
N ASP A 154 -0.74 1.05 14.66
CA ASP A 154 -0.10 2.37 14.62
C ASP A 154 1.23 2.35 13.87
N TYR A 155 1.86 1.18 13.73
CA TYR A 155 3.11 0.93 13.01
C TYR A 155 2.93 0.04 11.78
N TRP A 156 1.72 0.01 11.22
CA TRP A 156 1.33 -0.79 10.06
C TRP A 156 2.44 -0.91 9.00
N LEU A 157 2.55 -2.13 8.45
CA LEU A 157 3.71 -2.82 7.85
C LEU A 157 4.61 -3.55 8.85
N PHE A 158 5.02 -2.90 9.93
CA PHE A 158 5.70 -3.60 11.02
C PHE A 158 4.63 -4.29 11.87
N PHE A 159 4.67 -5.62 11.94
CA PHE A 159 3.67 -6.37 12.70
C PHE A 159 3.78 -6.08 14.21
N ARG A 160 5.01 -5.82 14.67
CA ARG A 160 5.32 -5.43 16.05
C ARG A 160 6.05 -4.09 16.06
N LYS A 161 5.74 -3.23 17.03
CA LYS A 161 6.49 -2.00 17.27
C LYS A 161 7.98 -2.22 17.51
N SER A 162 8.36 -3.31 18.17
CA SER A 162 9.78 -3.63 18.39
C SER A 162 10.57 -3.72 17.09
N ASP A 163 9.96 -4.23 16.02
CA ASP A 163 10.62 -4.39 14.72
C ASP A 163 10.87 -3.02 14.07
N TYR A 164 9.94 -2.08 14.25
CA TYR A 164 10.09 -0.69 13.85
C TYR A 164 11.18 0.04 14.64
N ASP A 165 11.13 -0.05 15.98
CA ASP A 165 12.08 0.63 16.86
C ASP A 165 13.52 0.11 16.68
N ASN A 166 13.68 -1.20 16.51
CA ASN A 166 14.97 -1.83 16.18
C ASN A 166 15.52 -1.30 14.86
N ARG A 167 14.65 -1.14 13.86
CA ARG A 167 15.06 -0.63 12.54
C ARG A 167 15.46 0.84 12.58
N LEU A 168 14.73 1.67 13.33
CA LEU A 168 15.12 3.07 13.56
C LEU A 168 16.48 3.17 14.24
N THR A 169 16.70 2.37 15.29
CA THR A 169 17.96 2.35 16.04
C THR A 169 19.14 1.95 15.14
N TYR A 170 18.93 0.92 14.30
CA TYR A 170 19.94 0.47 13.32
C TYR A 170 20.36 1.59 12.37
N ILE A 171 19.39 2.36 11.85
CA ILE A 171 19.64 3.48 10.95
C ILE A 171 20.42 4.58 11.67
N SER A 172 19.94 5.03 12.83
CA SER A 172 20.61 6.08 13.61
C SER A 172 22.08 5.74 13.87
N TYR A 173 22.37 4.49 14.26
CA TYR A 173 23.74 4.04 14.49
C TYR A 173 24.62 4.08 13.22
N HIS A 174 24.09 3.66 12.08
CA HIS A 174 24.85 3.62 10.83
C HIS A 174 25.06 5.00 10.18
N PHE A 175 24.22 5.98 10.50
CA PHE A 175 24.42 7.37 10.09
C PHE A 175 25.39 8.10 11.01
N THR A 176 25.37 7.87 12.33
CA THR A 176 26.33 8.51 13.27
C THR A 176 27.76 7.99 13.14
N VAL A 177 27.97 6.74 12.72
CA VAL A 177 29.33 6.14 12.60
C VAL A 177 30.02 6.47 11.26
N ARG A 178 29.33 7.14 10.33
CA ARG A 178 29.87 7.52 9.00
C ARG A 178 30.21 9.02 8.87
N GLU A 179 30.14 9.78 9.96
CA GLU A 179 30.68 11.14 10.09
C GLU A 179 32.02 11.11 10.87
#